data_AF-A0A7G6A818-F1
#
_entry.id   AF-A0A7G6A818-F1
#
_cell.length_a   1.000
_cell.length_b   1.000
_cell.length_c   1.000
_cell.angle_alpha   90.00
_cell.angle_beta   90.00
_cell.angle_gamma   90.00
#
_symmetry.space_group_name_H-M   'P 1'
#
loop_
_entity.id
_entity.type
_entity.pdbx_description
1 polymer ?
#
loop_
_entity_poly.entity_id
_entity_poly.type
_entity_poly.pdbx_seq_one_letter_code
_entity_poly.pdbx_strand_id
1 'polypeptide(L)'
;MTPTLRPLATLALAITASFASTTSFATETGNTTAPAIIVAPPPLGLSIPRFATKSPLPLSIDFRSKKDEQMDELRIVRRASVVGANVTNVAVGVTLAVLGASSAINGRTKDDFYGDEIKDEQDTRKLASPFRVGLPTLLDQKIVDLFDDDSEDAAKPSYKNTLSITPIAWNLVYHELNADKEHEDDYVLRFAARFTKVIEGEEDRFMHKARSVERGCEYVSKPQSLASWQQNDYEAVAEAQKVATQACIDQVAPFLPAFLGIDSNTKIRAAQLNCKNTFKQCVAGTDGAAEPGAAKKLCKEEYSQCVRDDVKPMISMTPIGQCKDTFAACKATVIDKARALNPNEKPAKSEFVPCATEYKTCVAAAR
;
A
#
# COMPACT_ATOMS: atom_id res chain seq x y z
N MET A 1 53.04 30.10 21.47
CA MET A 1 51.67 30.41 21.01
C MET A 1 50.87 29.12 21.06
N THR A 2 50.12 28.95 22.14
CA THR A 2 49.38 27.75 22.53
C THR A 2 47.91 27.92 22.12
N PRO A 3 47.30 27.01 21.34
CA PRO A 3 45.88 27.10 21.03
C PRO A 3 45.04 26.45 22.14
N THR A 4 44.13 27.25 22.68
CA THR A 4 43.14 26.90 23.70
C THR A 4 41.98 26.12 23.08
N LEU A 5 41.75 24.89 23.55
CA LEU A 5 40.59 24.06 23.23
C LEU A 5 39.33 24.59 23.94
N ARG A 6 38.25 24.81 23.18
CA ARG A 6 36.89 25.08 23.71
C ARG A 6 36.15 23.74 23.89
N PRO A 7 35.38 23.55 24.99
CA PRO A 7 34.56 22.36 25.16
C PRO A 7 33.25 22.46 24.37
N LEU A 8 32.91 21.39 23.65
CA LEU A 8 31.61 21.14 23.04
C LEU A 8 30.62 20.74 24.14
N ALA A 9 29.54 21.49 24.26
CA ALA A 9 28.41 21.17 25.12
C ALA A 9 27.60 20.03 24.51
N THR A 10 27.48 18.93 25.26
CA THR A 10 26.62 17.78 24.98
C THR A 10 25.16 18.16 25.28
N LEU A 11 24.31 18.15 24.25
CA LEU A 11 22.86 18.28 24.40
C LEU A 11 22.27 16.88 24.65
N ALA A 12 21.81 16.63 25.87
CA ALA A 12 21.08 15.41 26.22
C ALA A 12 19.64 15.50 25.71
N LEU A 13 19.26 14.62 24.78
CA LEU A 13 17.88 14.45 24.34
C LEU A 13 17.19 13.45 25.30
N ALA A 14 16.33 13.94 26.17
CA ALA A 14 15.45 13.11 26.98
C ALA A 14 14.26 12.65 26.13
N ILE A 15 14.19 11.36 25.84
CA ILE A 15 13.01 10.72 25.24
C ILE A 15 12.12 10.25 26.39
N THR A 16 11.00 10.95 26.61
CA THR A 16 9.94 10.51 27.52
C THR A 16 9.12 9.41 26.85
N ALA A 17 9.27 8.18 27.34
CA ALA A 17 8.34 7.09 27.08
C ALA A 17 7.04 7.32 27.87
N SER A 18 5.89 7.05 27.25
CA SER A 18 4.58 7.16 27.89
C SER A 18 3.70 5.97 27.55
N PHE A 19 3.43 5.21 28.62
CA PHE A 19 2.28 4.35 28.93
C PHE A 19 1.94 3.16 28.03
N ALA A 20 2.34 1.99 28.53
CA ALA A 20 1.67 0.71 28.33
C ALA A 20 0.27 0.75 28.97
N SER A 21 -0.73 0.24 28.25
CA SER A 21 -2.01 -0.17 28.82
C SER A 21 -2.12 -1.69 28.66
N THR A 22 -1.93 -2.40 29.76
CA THR A 22 -2.19 -3.84 29.88
C THR A 22 -3.68 -4.05 30.11
N THR A 23 -4.40 -4.55 29.10
CA THR A 23 -5.73 -5.13 29.33
C THR A 23 -5.58 -6.59 29.74
N SER A 24 -5.80 -6.83 31.02
CA SER A 24 -6.02 -8.14 31.62
C SER A 24 -7.37 -8.68 31.15
N PHE A 25 -7.40 -9.89 30.57
CA PHE A 25 -8.64 -10.64 30.41
C PHE A 25 -8.60 -11.89 31.28
N ALA A 26 -9.64 -11.97 32.10
CA ALA A 26 -9.87 -12.98 33.11
C ALA A 26 -10.11 -14.37 32.50
N THR A 27 -9.58 -15.35 33.20
CA THR A 27 -9.86 -16.78 33.08
C THR A 27 -11.32 -17.04 33.48
N GLU A 28 -12.11 -17.59 32.57
CA GLU A 28 -13.42 -18.17 32.89
C GLU A 28 -13.39 -19.66 32.56
N THR A 29 -13.36 -20.47 33.60
CA THR A 29 -13.48 -21.93 33.55
C THR A 29 -14.92 -22.31 33.30
N GLY A 30 -15.23 -22.74 32.08
CA GLY A 30 -16.52 -23.33 31.69
C GLY A 30 -16.33 -24.74 31.15
N ASN A 31 -16.62 -25.74 31.98
CA ASN A 31 -16.58 -27.14 31.62
C ASN A 31 -17.83 -27.48 30.79
N THR A 32 -17.70 -27.83 29.51
CA THR A 32 -18.81 -28.39 28.72
C THR A 32 -18.28 -29.44 27.76
N THR A 33 -18.58 -30.69 28.10
CA THR A 33 -18.39 -31.88 27.26
C THR A 33 -19.18 -31.76 25.96
N ALA A 34 -18.47 -31.66 24.83
CA ALA A 34 -19.03 -31.78 23.49
C ALA A 34 -18.81 -33.19 22.92
N PRO A 35 -19.74 -33.74 22.12
CA PRO A 35 -19.65 -35.09 21.58
C PRO A 35 -18.58 -35.20 20.48
N ALA A 36 -17.88 -36.33 20.46
CA ALA A 36 -16.88 -36.66 19.46
C ALA A 36 -17.54 -36.84 18.07
N ILE A 37 -17.26 -35.91 17.15
CA ILE A 37 -17.53 -36.07 15.72
C ILE A 37 -16.32 -36.78 15.12
N ILE A 38 -16.53 -38.01 14.66
CA ILE A 38 -15.55 -38.75 13.86
C ILE A 38 -15.50 -38.08 12.49
N VAL A 39 -14.51 -37.21 12.27
CA VAL A 39 -14.22 -36.62 10.97
C VAL A 39 -13.34 -37.60 10.20
N ALA A 40 -13.88 -38.17 9.13
CA ALA A 40 -13.10 -38.98 8.19
C ALA A 40 -11.98 -38.12 7.58
N PRO A 41 -10.77 -38.66 7.36
CA PRO A 41 -9.68 -37.92 6.74
C PRO A 41 -10.08 -37.51 5.31
N PRO A 42 -9.81 -36.25 4.90
CA PRO A 42 -10.15 -35.79 3.57
C PRO A 42 -9.32 -36.55 2.51
N PRO A 43 -9.89 -36.79 1.31
CA PRO A 43 -9.16 -37.43 0.23
C PRO A 43 -7.97 -36.57 -0.21
N LEU A 44 -6.81 -37.21 -0.32
CA LEU A 44 -5.57 -36.65 -0.87
C LEU A 44 -5.80 -36.28 -2.35
N GLY A 45 -6.17 -35.03 -2.57
CA GLY A 45 -6.42 -34.44 -3.88
C GLY A 45 -6.67 -32.94 -3.72
N LEU A 46 -5.71 -32.23 -3.13
CA LEU A 46 -5.78 -30.79 -2.90
C LEU A 46 -5.64 -30.03 -4.22
N SER A 47 -6.73 -29.93 -4.98
CA SER A 47 -6.93 -28.76 -5.84
C SER A 47 -7.05 -27.55 -4.93
N ILE A 48 -6.09 -26.63 -5.01
CA ILE A 48 -6.12 -25.35 -4.29
C ILE A 48 -7.50 -24.72 -4.52
N PRO A 49 -8.26 -24.37 -3.46
CA PRO A 49 -9.56 -23.74 -3.64
C PRO A 49 -9.36 -22.47 -4.47
N ARG A 50 -9.92 -22.46 -5.68
CA ARG A 50 -9.87 -21.26 -6.53
C ARG A 50 -10.63 -20.16 -5.81
N PHE A 51 -9.95 -19.04 -5.57
CA PHE A 51 -10.57 -17.84 -5.05
C PHE A 51 -11.75 -17.45 -5.95
N ALA A 52 -12.96 -17.46 -5.40
CA ALA A 52 -14.16 -16.99 -6.08
C ALA A 52 -14.38 -15.53 -5.70
N THR A 53 -14.06 -14.63 -6.62
CA THR A 53 -14.29 -13.18 -6.47
C THR A 53 -15.78 -12.90 -6.27
N LYS A 54 -16.11 -12.06 -5.30
CA LYS A 54 -17.45 -11.48 -5.11
C LYS A 54 -17.59 -10.14 -5.83
N SER A 55 -16.45 -9.51 -6.14
CA SER A 55 -16.43 -8.24 -6.83
C SER A 55 -16.83 -8.36 -8.32
N PRO A 56 -17.30 -7.27 -8.94
CA PRO A 56 -17.55 -7.24 -10.39
C PRO A 56 -16.25 -7.27 -11.23
N LEU A 57 -15.08 -7.19 -10.58
CA LEU A 57 -13.77 -7.23 -11.21
C LEU A 57 -13.17 -8.64 -11.08
N PRO A 58 -12.98 -9.39 -12.18
CA PRO A 58 -12.27 -10.65 -12.09
C PRO A 58 -10.83 -10.42 -11.58
N LEU A 59 -10.43 -11.21 -10.59
CA LEU A 59 -9.06 -11.24 -10.05
C LEU A 59 -8.35 -12.53 -10.50
N SER A 60 -7.10 -12.43 -10.93
CA SER A 60 -6.22 -13.58 -11.15
C SER A 60 -4.89 -13.41 -10.45
N ILE A 61 -4.29 -14.54 -10.07
CA ILE A 61 -2.90 -14.59 -9.62
C ILE A 61 -2.11 -15.21 -10.76
N ASP A 62 -1.21 -14.43 -11.34
CA ASP A 62 -0.43 -14.84 -12.50
C ASP A 62 1.00 -15.18 -12.05
N PHE A 63 1.23 -16.48 -11.89
CA PHE A 63 2.58 -17.03 -11.75
C PHE A 63 3.22 -17.08 -13.13
N ARG A 64 4.24 -16.24 -13.38
CA ARG A 64 4.89 -16.13 -14.70
C ARG A 64 5.71 -17.37 -15.05
N SER A 65 6.02 -18.21 -14.06
CA SER A 65 6.78 -19.44 -14.22
C SER A 65 6.35 -20.48 -13.18
N LYS A 66 6.63 -21.76 -13.44
CA LYS A 66 6.49 -22.85 -12.45
C LYS A 66 7.28 -22.60 -11.16
N LYS A 67 8.30 -21.73 -11.21
CA LYS A 67 9.07 -21.35 -10.02
C LYS A 67 8.38 -20.26 -9.22
N ASP A 68 7.56 -19.42 -9.85
CA ASP A 68 6.75 -18.45 -9.12
C ASP A 68 5.61 -19.16 -8.37
N GLU A 69 5.13 -20.32 -8.83
CA GLU A 69 4.23 -21.19 -8.04
C GLU A 69 4.85 -21.61 -6.70
N GLN A 70 6.19 -21.59 -6.58
CA GLN A 70 6.88 -21.86 -5.33
C GLN A 70 6.83 -20.70 -4.32
N MET A 71 6.29 -19.53 -4.71
CA MET A 71 6.00 -18.41 -3.82
C MET A 71 4.67 -18.55 -3.09
N ASP A 72 4.03 -19.72 -3.22
CA ASP A 72 2.84 -20.10 -2.45
C ASP A 72 3.16 -20.37 -0.97
N GLU A 73 4.42 -20.64 -0.64
CA GLU A 73 4.91 -20.94 0.69
C GLU A 73 6.20 -20.16 0.97
N LEU A 74 6.45 -19.89 2.25
CA LEU A 74 7.62 -19.15 2.70
C LEU A 74 8.90 -19.93 2.41
N ARG A 75 9.92 -19.22 1.94
CA ARG A 75 11.27 -19.75 1.73
C ARG A 75 12.32 -18.95 2.49
N ILE A 76 13.45 -19.60 2.79
CA ILE A 76 14.56 -18.98 3.52
C ILE A 76 15.75 -18.83 2.58
N VAL A 77 16.15 -17.59 2.32
CA VAL A 77 17.36 -17.25 1.56
C VAL A 77 18.51 -17.09 2.55
N ARG A 78 19.31 -18.15 2.70
CA ARG A 78 20.46 -18.16 3.61
C ARG A 78 21.64 -17.39 3.01
N ARG A 79 22.41 -16.73 3.88
CA ARG A 79 23.63 -16.03 3.50
C ARG A 79 24.63 -16.93 2.77
N ALA A 80 24.81 -18.17 3.20
CA ALA A 80 25.73 -19.14 2.58
C ALA A 80 25.39 -19.44 1.11
N SER A 81 24.12 -19.35 0.71
CA SER A 81 23.69 -19.51 -0.69
C SER A 81 24.18 -18.35 -1.57
N VAL A 82 24.57 -17.23 -0.96
CA VAL A 82 24.94 -15.98 -1.61
C VAL A 82 26.43 -15.61 -1.43
N VAL A 83 27.06 -16.00 -0.31
CA VAL A 83 28.49 -15.78 -0.01
C VAL A 83 29.37 -16.74 -0.80
N GLY A 84 29.60 -16.35 -2.05
CA GLY A 84 30.58 -16.87 -3.00
C GLY A 84 30.72 -15.97 -4.24
N ALA A 85 30.11 -14.78 -4.19
CA ALA A 85 30.07 -13.78 -5.25
C ALA A 85 30.74 -12.50 -4.76
N ASN A 86 31.48 -11.82 -5.65
CA ASN A 86 32.10 -10.52 -5.37
C ASN A 86 31.10 -9.59 -4.64
N VAL A 87 31.46 -9.25 -3.41
CA VAL A 87 30.64 -8.69 -2.32
C VAL A 87 29.98 -7.34 -2.69
N THR A 88 30.46 -6.68 -3.75
CA THR A 88 30.00 -5.36 -4.19
C THR A 88 28.70 -5.36 -4.99
N ASN A 89 28.23 -6.51 -5.53
CA ASN A 89 27.06 -6.55 -6.44
C ASN A 89 25.82 -7.27 -5.87
N VAL A 90 25.89 -7.85 -4.68
CA VAL A 90 24.86 -8.75 -4.12
C VAL A 90 23.72 -8.00 -3.43
N ALA A 91 24.00 -6.95 -2.67
CA ALA A 91 22.96 -6.16 -2.00
C ALA A 91 21.98 -5.50 -3.00
N VAL A 92 22.54 -5.07 -4.13
CA VAL A 92 21.82 -4.52 -5.29
C VAL A 92 21.09 -5.64 -6.05
N GLY A 93 21.69 -6.83 -6.17
CA GLY A 93 21.12 -7.97 -6.88
C GLY A 93 19.94 -8.66 -6.20
N VAL A 94 19.94 -8.85 -4.88
CA VAL A 94 18.78 -9.40 -4.15
C VAL A 94 17.62 -8.42 -4.25
N THR A 95 17.89 -7.11 -4.10
CA THR A 95 16.86 -6.08 -4.20
C THR A 95 16.33 -5.95 -5.64
N LEU A 96 17.16 -6.03 -6.68
CA LEU A 96 16.73 -5.99 -8.09
C LEU A 96 16.05 -7.29 -8.57
N ALA A 97 16.53 -8.46 -8.15
CA ALA A 97 15.92 -9.75 -8.48
C ALA A 97 14.53 -9.91 -7.82
N VAL A 98 14.40 -9.42 -6.58
CA VAL A 98 13.14 -9.32 -5.81
C VAL A 98 12.26 -8.14 -6.28
N LEU A 99 12.73 -7.26 -7.17
CA LEU A 99 11.89 -6.23 -7.81
C LEU A 99 11.46 -6.64 -9.23
N GLY A 100 11.79 -7.87 -9.66
CA GLY A 100 11.43 -8.38 -10.98
C GLY A 100 12.16 -7.69 -12.13
N ALA A 101 13.31 -7.05 -11.87
CA ALA A 101 14.19 -6.55 -12.92
C ALA A 101 14.94 -7.73 -13.54
N SER A 102 14.72 -7.99 -14.83
CA SER A 102 15.25 -9.12 -15.61
C SER A 102 16.74 -9.00 -15.96
N SER A 103 17.57 -8.50 -15.05
CA SER A 103 19.00 -8.37 -15.26
C SER A 103 19.72 -9.57 -14.65
N ALA A 104 20.22 -10.48 -15.48
CA ALA A 104 21.15 -11.51 -15.05
C ALA A 104 22.43 -10.83 -14.53
N ILE A 105 22.65 -10.87 -13.23
CA ILE A 105 23.87 -10.34 -12.62
C ILE A 105 24.89 -11.48 -12.56
N ASN A 106 25.89 -11.44 -13.45
CA ASN A 106 27.10 -12.26 -13.41
C ASN A 106 26.89 -13.79 -13.36
N GLY A 107 26.11 -14.34 -14.28
CA GLY A 107 26.09 -15.79 -14.55
C GLY A 107 25.34 -16.66 -13.53
N ARG A 108 24.65 -16.05 -12.55
CA ARG A 108 23.69 -16.77 -11.68
C ARG A 108 22.28 -16.64 -12.20
N THR A 109 21.51 -17.72 -12.08
CA THR A 109 20.09 -17.70 -12.43
C THR A 109 19.28 -17.08 -11.30
N LYS A 110 18.11 -16.53 -11.62
CA LYS A 110 17.12 -16.01 -10.65
C LYS A 110 16.85 -17.00 -9.50
N ASP A 111 17.07 -18.28 -9.77
CA ASP A 111 16.84 -19.45 -8.92
C ASP A 111 17.60 -19.42 -7.60
N ASP A 112 18.83 -18.91 -7.58
CA ASP A 112 19.66 -18.84 -6.35
C ASP A 112 19.08 -17.88 -5.30
N PHE A 113 18.11 -17.05 -5.70
CA PHE A 113 17.47 -16.04 -4.85
C PHE A 113 16.06 -16.44 -4.38
N TYR A 114 15.54 -17.61 -4.78
CA TYR A 114 14.23 -18.10 -4.32
C TYR A 114 14.30 -18.69 -2.91
N GLY A 115 15.48 -19.13 -2.47
CA GLY A 115 15.69 -19.69 -1.14
C GLY A 115 15.25 -21.15 -1.00
N ASP A 116 15.60 -21.72 0.15
CA ASP A 116 15.35 -23.09 0.52
C ASP A 116 13.92 -23.26 1.06
N GLU A 117 13.34 -24.43 0.80
CA GLU A 117 12.07 -24.86 1.39
C GLU A 117 12.22 -25.12 2.88
N ILE A 118 11.21 -24.73 3.65
CA ILE A 118 11.12 -24.97 5.10
C ILE A 118 10.49 -26.34 5.32
N LYS A 119 11.23 -27.26 5.96
CA LYS A 119 10.81 -28.68 6.13
C LYS A 119 10.56 -29.07 7.58
N ASP A 120 10.86 -28.17 8.51
CA ASP A 120 10.79 -28.36 9.96
C ASP A 120 9.45 -27.92 10.58
N GLU A 121 8.51 -27.47 9.75
CA GLU A 121 7.20 -26.94 10.15
C GLU A 121 6.14 -28.03 10.39
N GLN A 122 5.30 -27.83 11.41
CA GLN A 122 4.13 -28.65 11.70
C GLN A 122 2.85 -28.10 11.05
N ASP A 123 2.64 -26.78 11.04
CA ASP A 123 1.49 -26.13 10.39
C ASP A 123 1.87 -25.30 9.15
N THR A 124 1.86 -25.95 7.98
CA THR A 124 2.07 -25.32 6.67
C THR A 124 1.23 -24.07 6.37
N ARG A 125 0.11 -23.85 7.09
CA ARG A 125 -0.73 -22.65 6.92
C ARG A 125 -0.05 -21.37 7.38
N LYS A 126 0.87 -21.45 8.34
CA LYS A 126 1.59 -20.27 8.86
C LYS A 126 2.68 -19.78 7.91
N LEU A 127 3.17 -20.68 7.07
CA LEU A 127 4.12 -20.37 5.99
C LEU A 127 3.42 -19.95 4.70
N ALA A 128 2.10 -20.12 4.62
CA ALA A 128 1.34 -19.83 3.42
C ALA A 128 1.51 -18.36 3.01
N SER A 129 1.67 -18.16 1.70
CA SER A 129 1.84 -16.84 1.15
C SER A 129 0.57 -16.00 1.24
N PRO A 130 0.68 -14.67 1.46
CA PRO A 130 -0.44 -13.74 1.31
C PRO A 130 -1.22 -13.92 0.01
N PHE A 131 -0.57 -14.36 -1.07
CA PHE A 131 -1.19 -14.58 -2.38
C PHE A 131 -2.29 -15.64 -2.35
N ARG A 132 -2.23 -16.65 -1.48
CA ARG A 132 -3.20 -17.75 -1.50
C ARG A 132 -4.55 -17.40 -0.91
N VAL A 133 -4.58 -16.61 0.16
CA VAL A 133 -5.82 -16.41 0.94
C VAL A 133 -6.04 -14.94 1.30
N GLY A 134 -5.06 -14.32 1.96
CA GLY A 134 -5.24 -12.99 2.56
C GLY A 134 -5.41 -11.88 1.54
N LEU A 135 -4.47 -11.77 0.60
CA LEU A 135 -4.40 -10.64 -0.34
C LEU A 135 -5.58 -10.60 -1.31
N PRO A 136 -5.94 -11.70 -2.04
CA PRO A 136 -7.07 -11.66 -2.95
C PRO A 136 -8.39 -11.35 -2.24
N THR A 137 -8.60 -11.90 -1.04
CA THR A 137 -9.82 -11.69 -0.25
C THR A 137 -9.97 -10.24 0.21
N LEU A 138 -8.92 -9.65 0.78
CA LEU A 138 -8.96 -8.25 1.21
C LEU A 138 -9.07 -7.28 0.04
N LEU A 139 -8.43 -7.59 -1.08
CA LEU A 139 -8.54 -6.79 -2.29
C LEU A 139 -9.95 -6.83 -2.88
N ASP A 140 -10.55 -8.01 -2.97
CA ASP A 140 -11.92 -8.21 -3.45
C ASP A 140 -12.92 -7.44 -2.59
N GLN A 141 -12.78 -7.52 -1.26
CA GLN A 141 -13.61 -6.74 -0.34
C GLN A 141 -13.45 -5.24 -0.58
N LYS A 142 -12.22 -4.74 -0.74
CA LYS A 142 -11.99 -3.32 -1.05
C LYS A 142 -12.61 -2.88 -2.37
N ILE A 143 -12.63 -3.75 -3.37
CA ILE A 143 -13.30 -3.45 -4.65
C ILE A 143 -14.82 -3.43 -4.46
N VAL A 144 -15.39 -4.35 -3.69
CA VAL A 144 -16.83 -4.34 -3.35
C VAL A 144 -17.20 -3.06 -2.62
N ASP A 145 -16.44 -2.68 -1.59
CA ASP A 145 -16.67 -1.46 -0.80
C ASP A 145 -16.67 -0.20 -1.69
N LEU A 146 -15.83 -0.16 -2.75
CA LEU A 146 -15.79 0.96 -3.71
C LEU A 146 -17.06 1.07 -4.58
N PHE A 147 -17.83 0.00 -4.73
CA PHE A 147 -19.07 -0.01 -5.52
C PHE A 147 -20.33 0.07 -4.66
N ASP A 148 -20.25 -0.23 -3.37
CA ASP A 148 -21.42 -0.17 -2.48
C ASP A 148 -21.85 1.29 -2.17
N ASP A 149 -20.99 2.29 -2.42
CA ASP A 149 -21.33 3.72 -2.29
C ASP A 149 -22.12 4.29 -3.51
N ASP A 150 -22.08 3.65 -4.67
CA ASP A 150 -22.75 4.13 -5.89
C ASP A 150 -24.16 3.50 -6.04
N SER A 151 -25.15 4.05 -5.33
CA SER A 151 -26.63 3.91 -5.50
C SER A 151 -27.22 2.55 -5.95
N GLU A 152 -28.17 2.00 -5.17
CA GLU A 152 -28.88 0.73 -5.44
C GLU A 152 -29.49 0.58 -6.85
N ASP A 153 -29.70 1.67 -7.58
CA ASP A 153 -30.31 1.69 -8.93
C ASP A 153 -29.32 1.75 -10.11
N ALA A 154 -28.02 1.93 -9.86
CA ALA A 154 -27.03 1.93 -10.94
C ALA A 154 -26.61 0.50 -11.28
N ALA A 155 -26.80 0.09 -12.55
CA ALA A 155 -26.33 -1.20 -13.03
C ALA A 155 -24.83 -1.36 -12.75
N LYS A 156 -24.46 -2.34 -11.92
CA LYS A 156 -23.06 -2.59 -11.53
C LYS A 156 -22.20 -2.76 -12.79
N PRO A 157 -21.09 -2.01 -12.94
CA PRO A 157 -20.24 -2.10 -14.12
C PRO A 157 -19.67 -3.52 -14.24
N SER A 158 -19.78 -4.13 -15.42
CA SER A 158 -19.17 -5.42 -15.72
C SER A 158 -17.80 -5.19 -16.35
N TYR A 159 -16.74 -5.60 -15.65
CA TYR A 159 -15.36 -5.48 -16.14
C TYR A 159 -14.99 -6.70 -16.98
N LYS A 160 -14.45 -6.48 -18.18
CA LYS A 160 -13.99 -7.56 -19.05
C LYS A 160 -12.56 -7.97 -18.75
N ASN A 161 -11.71 -7.00 -18.43
CA ASN A 161 -10.29 -7.24 -18.20
C ASN A 161 -10.02 -7.59 -16.74
N THR A 162 -9.35 -8.72 -16.52
CA THR A 162 -8.94 -9.19 -15.19
C THR A 162 -7.88 -8.27 -14.57
N LEU A 163 -7.96 -8.04 -13.26
CA LEU A 163 -6.86 -7.51 -12.47
C LEU A 163 -5.93 -8.66 -12.08
N SER A 164 -4.75 -8.66 -12.67
CA SER A 164 -3.71 -9.67 -12.45
C SER A 164 -2.80 -9.26 -11.29
N ILE A 165 -2.58 -10.19 -10.37
CA ILE A 165 -1.63 -10.10 -9.27
C ILE A 165 -0.45 -11.01 -9.61
N THR A 166 0.72 -10.43 -9.85
CA THR A 166 1.98 -11.17 -10.03
C THR A 166 2.73 -11.18 -8.70
N PRO A 167 2.92 -12.36 -8.07
CA PRO A 167 3.82 -12.53 -6.93
C PRO A 167 5.26 -12.17 -7.30
N ILE A 168 5.94 -11.41 -6.43
CA ILE A 168 7.35 -11.07 -6.62
C ILE A 168 8.22 -11.59 -5.48
N ALA A 169 7.77 -11.50 -4.23
CA ALA A 169 8.48 -12.10 -3.11
C ALA A 169 7.57 -12.52 -1.96
N TRP A 170 7.96 -13.64 -1.34
CA TRP A 170 7.48 -14.12 -0.06
C TRP A 170 8.57 -15.00 0.57
N ASN A 171 9.54 -14.37 1.23
CA ASN A 171 10.74 -15.06 1.69
C ASN A 171 11.38 -14.36 2.91
N LEU A 172 11.98 -15.16 3.79
CA LEU A 172 12.93 -14.70 4.81
C LEU A 172 14.30 -14.55 4.16
N VAL A 173 14.88 -13.36 4.25
CA VAL A 173 16.20 -13.05 3.68
C VAL A 173 17.08 -12.52 4.77
N TYR A 174 18.35 -12.90 4.77
CA TYR A 174 19.34 -12.30 5.67
C TYR A 174 19.28 -10.76 5.58
N HIS A 175 19.38 -10.09 6.72
CA HIS A 175 19.22 -8.63 6.81
C HIS A 175 20.37 -7.89 6.12
N GLU A 176 21.60 -8.29 6.44
CA GLU A 176 22.83 -7.70 5.91
C GLU A 176 23.78 -8.78 5.41
N LEU A 177 24.48 -8.53 4.30
CA LEU A 177 25.45 -9.49 3.75
C LEU A 177 26.73 -9.55 4.57
N ASN A 178 27.18 -8.38 5.04
CA ASN A 178 28.42 -8.19 5.80
C ASN A 178 28.11 -7.83 7.26
N ALA A 179 27.07 -8.45 7.84
CA ALA A 179 26.76 -8.20 9.23
C ALA A 179 27.86 -8.78 10.14
N ASP A 180 28.14 -8.09 11.23
CA ASP A 180 28.99 -8.61 12.31
C ASP A 180 28.40 -9.91 12.88
N LYS A 181 29.21 -10.67 13.64
CA LYS A 181 28.80 -11.98 14.20
C LYS A 181 27.50 -11.93 15.00
N GLU A 182 27.20 -10.80 15.62
CA GLU A 182 25.98 -10.59 16.41
C GLU A 182 24.71 -10.47 15.55
N HIS A 183 24.86 -10.07 14.29
CA HIS A 183 23.77 -9.83 13.32
C HIS A 183 23.82 -10.81 12.13
N GLU A 184 24.69 -11.82 12.18
CA GLU A 184 24.88 -12.79 11.10
C GLU A 184 23.64 -13.64 10.84
N ASP A 185 22.85 -13.89 11.90
CA ASP A 185 21.62 -14.68 11.85
C ASP A 185 20.36 -13.80 11.84
N ASP A 186 20.48 -12.50 11.57
CA ASP A 186 19.31 -11.63 11.45
C ASP A 186 18.68 -11.77 10.07
N TYR A 187 17.37 -12.03 10.04
CA TYR A 187 16.55 -12.16 8.84
C TYR A 187 15.40 -11.14 8.86
N VAL A 188 15.03 -10.71 7.66
CA VAL A 188 13.84 -9.89 7.40
C VAL A 188 12.88 -10.68 6.52
N LEU A 189 11.60 -10.60 6.84
CA LEU A 189 10.53 -11.09 6.00
C LEU A 189 10.26 -10.07 4.90
N ARG A 190 10.37 -10.48 3.65
CA ARG A 190 10.07 -9.65 2.49
C ARG A 190 8.83 -10.15 1.77
N PHE A 191 7.96 -9.21 1.47
CA PHE A 191 6.76 -9.42 0.66
C PHE A 191 6.72 -8.38 -0.45
N ALA A 192 6.45 -8.81 -1.68
CA ALA A 192 6.27 -7.90 -2.80
C ALA A 192 5.32 -8.47 -3.84
N ALA A 193 4.47 -7.61 -4.41
CA ALA A 193 3.50 -7.96 -5.42
C ALA A 193 3.39 -6.88 -6.50
N ARG A 194 2.95 -7.28 -7.69
CA ARG A 194 2.64 -6.35 -8.80
C ARG A 194 1.24 -6.59 -9.30
N PHE A 195 0.48 -5.51 -9.40
CA PHE A 195 -0.89 -5.45 -9.87
C PHE A 195 -0.89 -4.87 -11.28
N THR A 196 -1.47 -5.59 -12.23
CA THR A 196 -1.58 -5.15 -13.63
C THR A 196 -3.01 -5.30 -14.10
N LYS A 197 -3.55 -4.27 -14.75
CA LYS A 197 -4.85 -4.35 -15.42
C LYS A 197 -4.79 -3.65 -16.77
N VAL A 198 -5.33 -4.31 -17.79
CA VAL A 198 -5.55 -3.71 -19.11
C VAL A 198 -6.75 -2.77 -19.00
N ILE A 199 -6.59 -1.55 -19.50
CA ILE A 199 -7.66 -0.54 -19.47
C ILE A 199 -8.88 -1.07 -20.24
N GLU A 200 -10.08 -0.89 -19.71
CA GLU A 200 -11.29 -1.36 -20.38
C GLU A 200 -11.45 -0.71 -21.77
N GLY A 201 -11.78 -1.53 -22.77
CA GLY A 201 -11.90 -1.09 -24.17
C GLY A 201 -10.58 -0.98 -24.94
N GLU A 202 -9.43 -1.15 -24.27
CA GLU A 202 -8.15 -1.39 -24.93
C GLU A 202 -7.99 -2.89 -25.19
N GLU A 203 -7.64 -3.25 -26.41
CA GLU A 203 -7.39 -4.63 -26.85
C GLU A 203 -6.08 -4.68 -27.61
N ASP A 204 -5.33 -5.78 -27.45
CA ASP A 204 -4.12 -5.99 -28.22
C ASP A 204 -4.47 -6.13 -29.70
N ARG A 205 -3.92 -5.24 -30.52
CA ARG A 205 -4.03 -5.27 -31.98
C ARG A 205 -2.65 -5.49 -32.58
N PHE A 206 -2.61 -5.98 -33.83
CA PHE A 206 -1.36 -6.32 -34.54
C PHE A 206 -0.27 -5.23 -34.50
N MET A 207 -0.64 -3.95 -34.40
CA MET A 207 0.29 -2.82 -34.32
C MET A 207 0.18 -2.00 -33.02
N HIS A 208 -0.72 -2.35 -32.11
CA HIS A 208 -0.97 -1.59 -30.88
C HIS A 208 -1.12 -2.52 -29.70
N LYS A 209 -0.16 -2.43 -28.77
CA LYS A 209 -0.26 -3.08 -27.47
C LYS A 209 -1.28 -2.35 -26.62
N ALA A 210 -2.20 -3.09 -26.03
CA ALA A 210 -3.19 -2.56 -25.12
C ALA A 210 -2.49 -1.84 -23.96
N ARG A 211 -3.02 -0.67 -23.60
CA ARG A 211 -2.49 0.07 -22.46
C ARG A 211 -2.86 -0.65 -21.18
N SER A 212 -1.86 -0.87 -20.33
CA SER A 212 -2.03 -1.44 -19.00
C SER A 212 -1.60 -0.44 -17.94
N VAL A 213 -2.34 -0.41 -16.84
CA VAL A 213 -1.91 0.26 -15.61
C VAL A 213 -1.22 -0.78 -14.75
N GLU A 214 -0.08 -0.41 -14.16
CA GLU A 214 0.72 -1.27 -13.29
C GLU A 214 1.05 -0.55 -11.98
N ARG A 215 0.91 -1.24 -10.84
CA ARG A 215 1.37 -0.78 -9.53
C ARG A 215 1.99 -1.92 -8.73
N GLY A 216 3.07 -1.63 -8.01
CA GLY A 216 3.68 -2.55 -7.08
C GLY A 216 3.31 -2.24 -5.63
N CYS A 217 3.45 -3.23 -4.76
CA CYS A 217 3.53 -3.01 -3.32
C CYS A 217 4.72 -3.77 -2.76
N GLU A 218 5.31 -3.24 -1.70
CA GLU A 218 6.42 -3.88 -0.99
C GLU A 218 6.27 -3.75 0.52
N TYR A 219 6.76 -4.76 1.23
CA TYR A 219 6.85 -4.79 2.68
C TYR A 219 8.14 -5.49 3.12
N VAL A 220 8.79 -4.92 4.12
CA VAL A 220 9.97 -5.48 4.79
C VAL A 220 9.74 -5.41 6.29
N SER A 221 9.85 -6.56 6.97
CA SER A 221 9.71 -6.61 8.42
C SER A 221 10.94 -6.05 9.15
N LYS A 222 10.82 -5.88 10.47
CA LYS A 222 11.98 -5.64 11.31
C LYS A 222 12.90 -6.86 11.33
N PRO A 223 14.23 -6.68 11.41
CA PRO A 223 15.17 -7.78 11.54
C PRO A 223 14.92 -8.56 12.82
N GLN A 224 14.96 -9.89 12.73
CA GLN A 224 14.93 -10.80 13.87
C GLN A 224 15.81 -12.01 13.57
N SER A 225 16.35 -12.64 14.61
CA SER A 225 17.14 -13.86 14.44
C SER A 225 16.32 -14.97 13.77
N LEU A 226 16.96 -15.88 13.02
CA LEU A 226 16.26 -17.01 12.42
C LEU A 226 15.56 -17.84 13.50
N ALA A 227 16.23 -18.07 14.63
CA ALA A 227 15.64 -18.76 15.77
C ALA A 227 14.36 -18.08 16.28
N SER A 228 14.30 -16.74 16.29
CA SER A 228 13.09 -16.00 16.65
C SER A 228 11.96 -16.21 15.64
N TRP A 229 12.27 -16.23 14.34
CA TRP A 229 11.27 -16.54 13.31
C TRP A 229 10.72 -17.95 13.42
N GLN A 230 11.53 -18.91 13.86
CA GLN A 230 11.15 -20.33 13.99
C GLN A 230 10.39 -20.64 15.29
N GLN A 231 10.38 -19.72 16.27
CA GLN A 231 9.68 -19.93 17.53
C GLN A 231 8.18 -20.12 17.33
N ASN A 232 7.61 -20.99 18.17
CA ASN A 232 6.19 -21.36 18.16
C ASN A 232 5.69 -21.79 16.78
N ASP A 233 6.53 -22.51 16.02
CA ASP A 233 6.17 -23.02 14.68
C ASP A 233 5.81 -21.82 13.79
N TYR A 234 6.77 -20.90 13.63
CA TYR A 234 6.71 -19.71 12.80
C TYR A 234 5.51 -18.77 13.04
N GLU A 235 5.08 -18.62 14.30
CA GLU A 235 3.98 -17.71 14.67
C GLU A 235 4.25 -16.25 14.25
N ALA A 236 5.50 -15.78 14.42
CA ALA A 236 5.90 -14.45 14.01
C ALA A 236 5.73 -14.21 12.50
N VAL A 237 5.91 -15.23 11.65
CA VAL A 237 5.65 -15.14 10.21
C VAL A 237 4.16 -14.92 9.96
N ALA A 238 3.28 -15.70 10.60
CA ALA A 238 1.84 -15.57 10.42
C ALA A 238 1.32 -14.19 10.85
N GLU A 239 1.89 -13.60 11.91
CA GLU A 239 1.58 -12.22 12.30
C GLU A 239 2.07 -11.21 11.26
N ALA A 240 3.33 -11.33 10.84
CA ALA A 240 3.91 -10.44 9.84
C ALA A 240 3.22 -10.57 8.47
N GLN A 241 2.67 -11.74 8.13
CA GLN A 241 1.85 -11.97 6.94
C GLN A 241 0.62 -11.04 6.91
N LYS A 242 -0.09 -10.92 8.04
CA LYS A 242 -1.26 -10.03 8.15
C LYS A 242 -0.86 -8.57 7.96
N VAL A 243 0.24 -8.16 8.59
CA VAL A 243 0.78 -6.80 8.47
C VAL A 243 1.23 -6.50 7.03
N ALA A 244 1.96 -7.42 6.40
CA ALA A 244 2.41 -7.29 5.01
C ALA A 244 1.24 -7.18 4.03
N THR A 245 0.21 -8.01 4.23
CA THR A 245 -1.00 -7.99 3.40
C THR A 245 -1.71 -6.65 3.52
N GLN A 246 -1.94 -6.16 4.74
CA GLN A 246 -2.60 -4.87 4.96
C GLN A 246 -1.78 -3.70 4.39
N ALA A 247 -0.47 -3.68 4.64
CA ALA A 247 0.43 -2.66 4.10
C ALA A 247 0.40 -2.61 2.55
N CYS A 248 0.27 -3.77 1.91
CA CYS A 248 0.13 -3.83 0.46
C CYS A 248 -1.22 -3.29 -0.02
N ILE A 249 -2.32 -3.67 0.65
CA ILE A 249 -3.65 -3.12 0.34
C ILE A 249 -3.65 -1.60 0.49
N ASP A 250 -3.05 -1.05 1.53
CA ASP A 250 -2.99 0.40 1.76
C ASP A 250 -2.20 1.13 0.65
N GLN A 251 -1.17 0.50 0.09
CA GLN A 251 -0.42 1.04 -1.05
C GLN A 251 -1.21 0.99 -2.37
N VAL A 252 -2.04 -0.03 -2.56
CA VAL A 252 -2.74 -0.30 -3.84
C VAL A 252 -4.13 0.34 -3.88
N ALA A 253 -4.83 0.41 -2.74
CA ALA A 253 -6.20 0.90 -2.65
C ALA A 253 -6.43 2.29 -3.27
N PRO A 254 -5.54 3.29 -3.10
CA PRO A 254 -5.69 4.61 -3.73
C PRO A 254 -5.71 4.57 -5.27
N PHE A 255 -5.17 3.51 -5.88
CA PHE A 255 -5.10 3.35 -7.33
C PHE A 255 -6.22 2.48 -7.89
N LEU A 256 -7.04 1.83 -7.04
CA LEU A 256 -8.17 1.02 -7.49
C LEU A 256 -9.15 1.78 -8.39
N PRO A 257 -9.52 3.05 -8.13
CA PRO A 257 -10.37 3.79 -9.05
C PRO A 257 -9.77 3.91 -10.46
N ALA A 258 -8.45 4.11 -10.55
CA ALA A 258 -7.75 4.18 -11.84
C ALA A 258 -7.72 2.83 -12.54
N PHE A 259 -7.48 1.73 -11.81
CA PHE A 259 -7.58 0.38 -12.36
C PHE A 259 -8.97 0.09 -12.91
N LEU A 260 -10.00 0.46 -12.16
CA LEU A 260 -11.40 0.27 -12.51
C LEU A 260 -11.89 1.25 -13.60
N GLY A 261 -11.03 2.15 -14.11
CA GLY A 261 -11.47 3.16 -15.07
C GLY A 261 -12.59 4.04 -14.53
N ILE A 262 -12.76 4.12 -13.20
CA ILE A 262 -13.65 5.06 -12.55
C ILE A 262 -13.02 6.42 -12.79
N ASP A 263 -13.42 7.08 -13.87
CA ASP A 263 -12.86 8.37 -14.25
C ASP A 263 -13.24 9.40 -13.19
N SER A 264 -12.36 9.51 -12.21
CA SER A 264 -12.49 10.46 -11.12
C SER A 264 -12.60 11.87 -11.68
N ASN A 265 -12.00 12.16 -12.86
CA ASN A 265 -12.16 13.47 -13.49
C ASN A 265 -13.58 13.69 -14.01
N THR A 266 -14.23 12.67 -14.56
CA THR A 266 -15.63 12.77 -14.98
C THR A 266 -16.55 12.92 -13.78
N LYS A 267 -16.36 12.15 -12.69
CA LYS A 267 -17.12 12.33 -11.43
C LYS A 267 -16.88 13.72 -10.82
N ILE A 268 -15.62 14.18 -10.75
CA ILE A 268 -15.25 15.53 -10.27
C ILE A 268 -15.89 16.62 -11.15
N ARG A 269 -15.84 16.48 -12.48
CA ARG A 269 -16.47 17.44 -13.41
C ARG A 269 -17.98 17.46 -13.26
N ALA A 270 -18.61 16.29 -13.09
CA ALA A 270 -20.04 16.19 -12.85
C ALA A 270 -20.44 16.87 -11.53
N ALA A 271 -19.72 16.61 -10.43
CA ALA A 271 -19.94 17.26 -9.15
C ALA A 271 -19.73 18.79 -9.23
N GLN A 272 -18.67 19.24 -9.89
CA GLN A 272 -18.42 20.67 -10.14
C GLN A 272 -19.54 21.32 -10.94
N LEU A 273 -20.02 20.63 -11.98
CA LEU A 273 -21.11 21.11 -12.82
C LEU A 273 -22.41 21.19 -12.02
N ASN A 274 -22.68 20.19 -11.15
CA ASN A 274 -23.83 20.19 -10.26
C ASN A 274 -23.79 21.39 -9.30
N CYS A 275 -22.70 21.58 -8.54
CA CYS A 275 -22.54 22.74 -7.66
C CYS A 275 -22.73 24.07 -8.41
N LYS A 276 -22.17 24.18 -9.63
CA LYS A 276 -22.30 25.37 -10.47
C LYS A 276 -23.73 25.61 -10.95
N ASN A 277 -24.47 24.55 -11.28
CA ASN A 277 -25.86 24.64 -11.70
C ASN A 277 -26.76 25.05 -10.53
N THR A 278 -26.58 24.45 -9.35
CA THR A 278 -27.28 24.84 -8.12
C THR A 278 -27.04 26.31 -7.79
N PHE A 279 -25.79 26.77 -7.88
CA PHE A 279 -25.45 28.18 -7.69
C PHE A 279 -26.18 29.10 -8.67
N LYS A 280 -26.20 28.75 -9.97
CA LYS A 280 -26.91 29.54 -11.00
C LYS A 280 -28.42 29.59 -10.72
N GLN A 281 -29.02 28.47 -10.32
CA GLN A 281 -30.44 28.41 -9.98
C GLN A 281 -30.74 29.27 -8.74
N CYS A 282 -29.91 29.18 -7.70
CA CYS A 282 -30.02 30.02 -6.51
C CYS A 282 -29.98 31.50 -6.89
N VAL A 283 -28.94 31.93 -7.62
CA VAL A 283 -28.78 33.34 -8.05
C VAL A 283 -29.95 33.82 -8.91
N ALA A 284 -30.42 33.02 -9.86
CA ALA A 284 -31.58 33.37 -10.69
C ALA A 284 -32.86 33.59 -9.85
N GLY A 285 -33.03 32.83 -8.75
CA GLY A 285 -34.12 33.02 -7.80
C GLY A 285 -34.01 34.29 -6.95
N THR A 286 -32.83 34.90 -6.84
CA THR A 286 -32.60 36.08 -5.99
C THR A 286 -32.99 37.41 -6.62
N ASP A 287 -33.20 37.47 -7.94
CA ASP A 287 -33.43 38.73 -8.64
C ASP A 287 -34.79 39.39 -8.31
N GLY A 288 -35.72 38.65 -7.68
CA GLY A 288 -36.99 39.17 -7.14
C GLY A 288 -37.01 39.38 -5.62
N ALA A 289 -35.89 39.18 -4.92
CA ALA A 289 -35.83 39.30 -3.47
C ALA A 289 -35.81 40.77 -3.01
N ALA A 290 -36.33 41.04 -1.80
CA ALA A 290 -36.29 42.37 -1.19
C ALA A 290 -34.84 42.90 -1.01
N GLU A 291 -33.88 42.00 -0.79
CA GLU A 291 -32.45 42.30 -0.69
C GLU A 291 -31.61 41.36 -1.58
N PRO A 292 -31.50 41.62 -2.89
CA PRO A 292 -30.81 40.74 -3.83
C PRO A 292 -29.33 40.53 -3.48
N GLY A 293 -28.68 41.52 -2.87
CA GLY A 293 -27.27 41.44 -2.47
C GLY A 293 -27.01 40.42 -1.36
N ALA A 294 -27.86 40.41 -0.32
CA ALA A 294 -27.76 39.46 0.79
C ALA A 294 -28.05 38.02 0.30
N ALA A 295 -29.08 37.85 -0.52
CA ALA A 295 -29.42 36.56 -1.09
C ALA A 295 -28.32 35.99 -2.01
N LYS A 296 -27.70 36.82 -2.85
CA LYS A 296 -26.55 36.41 -3.69
C LYS A 296 -25.33 35.99 -2.85
N LYS A 297 -25.12 36.63 -1.68
CA LYS A 297 -24.05 36.25 -0.75
C LYS A 297 -24.30 34.85 -0.18
N LEU A 298 -25.53 34.54 0.22
CA LEU A 298 -25.92 33.21 0.72
C LEU A 298 -25.70 32.13 -0.35
N CYS A 299 -26.14 32.35 -1.60
CA CYS A 299 -25.89 31.41 -2.71
C CYS A 299 -24.39 31.13 -2.90
N LYS A 300 -23.53 32.14 -2.71
CA LYS A 300 -22.08 31.98 -2.84
C LYS A 300 -21.48 31.16 -1.69
N GLU A 301 -21.99 31.32 -0.49
CA GLU A 301 -21.61 30.52 0.67
C GLU A 301 -22.01 29.05 0.47
N GLU A 302 -23.24 28.79 0.01
CA GLU A 302 -23.72 27.44 -0.34
C GLU A 302 -22.89 26.78 -1.45
N TYR A 303 -22.57 27.53 -2.53
CA TYR A 303 -21.68 27.03 -3.57
C TYR A 303 -20.29 26.67 -3.02
N SER A 304 -19.75 27.50 -2.14
CA SER A 304 -18.45 27.26 -1.51
C SER A 304 -18.50 26.03 -0.59
N GLN A 305 -19.63 25.78 0.06
CA GLN A 305 -19.88 24.59 0.86
C GLN A 305 -19.96 23.34 -0.02
N CYS A 306 -20.75 23.36 -1.10
CA CYS A 306 -20.83 22.26 -2.10
C CYS A 306 -19.45 21.89 -2.66
N VAL A 307 -18.64 22.87 -3.04
CA VAL A 307 -17.27 22.60 -3.53
C VAL A 307 -16.39 21.99 -2.44
N ARG A 308 -16.57 22.39 -1.18
CA ARG A 308 -15.78 21.88 -0.05
C ARG A 308 -16.17 20.45 0.32
N ASP A 309 -17.46 20.15 0.30
CA ASP A 309 -18.01 18.91 0.84
C ASP A 309 -18.11 17.83 -0.24
N ASP A 310 -18.49 18.19 -1.47
CA ASP A 310 -18.73 17.22 -2.53
C ASP A 310 -17.53 17.10 -3.49
N VAL A 311 -16.94 18.23 -3.88
CA VAL A 311 -15.90 18.24 -4.92
C VAL A 311 -14.50 18.00 -4.34
N LYS A 312 -14.17 18.65 -3.22
CA LYS A 312 -12.83 18.59 -2.66
C LYS A 312 -12.41 17.18 -2.24
N PRO A 313 -13.24 16.37 -1.56
CA PRO A 313 -12.86 15.01 -1.18
C PRO A 313 -12.56 14.15 -2.41
N MET A 314 -13.38 14.26 -3.45
CA MET A 314 -13.16 13.55 -4.71
C MET A 314 -11.83 13.95 -5.37
N ILE A 315 -11.49 15.24 -5.38
CA ILE A 315 -10.18 15.70 -5.87
C ILE A 315 -9.08 15.10 -5.01
N SER A 316 -9.17 15.21 -3.68
CA SER A 316 -8.18 14.69 -2.72
C SER A 316 -7.90 13.20 -2.85
N MET A 317 -8.87 12.40 -3.30
CA MET A 317 -8.69 10.98 -3.59
C MET A 317 -7.88 10.69 -4.86
N THR A 318 -7.73 11.68 -5.76
CA THR A 318 -6.90 11.49 -6.97
C THR A 318 -5.41 11.61 -6.63
N PRO A 319 -4.51 10.92 -7.35
CA PRO A 319 -3.06 11.06 -7.15
C PRO A 319 -2.57 12.52 -7.19
N ILE A 320 -3.09 13.32 -8.13
CA ILE A 320 -2.75 14.76 -8.23
C ILE A 320 -3.35 15.54 -7.05
N GLY A 321 -4.53 15.17 -6.56
CA GLY A 321 -5.15 15.77 -5.39
C GLY A 321 -4.38 15.48 -4.10
N GLN A 322 -3.92 14.25 -3.91
CA GLN A 322 -3.02 13.90 -2.80
C GLN A 322 -1.77 14.79 -2.82
N CYS A 323 -1.14 14.97 -4.00
CA CYS A 323 -0.02 15.91 -4.13
C CYS A 323 -0.41 17.34 -3.70
N LYS A 324 -1.61 17.80 -4.06
CA LYS A 324 -2.11 19.14 -3.65
C LYS A 324 -2.33 19.23 -2.15
N ASP A 325 -2.81 18.17 -1.52
CA ASP A 325 -3.04 18.12 -0.07
C ASP A 325 -1.71 18.11 0.68
N THR A 326 -0.71 17.34 0.23
CA THR A 326 0.66 17.38 0.77
C THR A 326 1.25 18.79 0.63
N PHE A 327 1.08 19.44 -0.53
CA PHE A 327 1.53 20.81 -0.73
C PHE A 327 0.83 21.81 0.19
N ALA A 328 -0.48 21.66 0.40
CA ALA A 328 -1.25 22.50 1.31
C ALA A 328 -0.81 22.31 2.77
N ALA A 329 -0.57 21.07 3.19
CA ALA A 329 -0.03 20.74 4.51
C ALA A 329 1.37 21.35 4.72
N CYS A 330 2.28 21.19 3.75
CA CYS A 330 3.62 21.79 3.78
C CYS A 330 3.54 23.32 3.89
N LYS A 331 2.66 23.96 3.12
CA LYS A 331 2.41 25.41 3.21
C LYS A 331 1.92 25.83 4.60
N ALA A 332 0.99 25.08 5.19
CA ALA A 332 0.49 25.36 6.54
C ALA A 332 1.63 25.32 7.55
N THR A 333 2.49 24.29 7.50
CA THR A 333 3.66 24.19 8.37
C THR A 333 4.64 25.35 8.22
N VAL A 334 4.90 25.82 6.98
CA VAL A 334 5.75 27.00 6.75
C VAL A 334 5.12 28.27 7.34
N ILE A 335 3.81 28.46 7.15
CA ILE A 335 3.07 29.60 7.71
C ILE A 335 3.10 29.58 9.24
N ASP A 336 2.87 28.43 9.85
CA ASP A 336 2.84 28.29 11.31
C ASP A 336 4.22 28.56 11.92
N LYS A 337 5.29 28.07 11.28
CA LYS A 337 6.67 28.39 11.67
C LYS A 337 6.98 29.88 11.57
N ALA A 338 6.58 30.53 10.48
CA ALA A 338 6.79 31.96 10.33
C ALA A 338 6.02 32.78 11.37
N ARG A 339 4.75 32.42 11.63
CA ARG A 339 3.92 33.06 12.66
C ARG A 339 4.47 32.88 14.07
N ALA A 340 5.08 31.72 14.36
CA ALA A 340 5.72 31.47 15.65
C ALA A 340 6.94 32.39 15.88
N LEU A 341 7.63 32.80 14.82
CA LEU A 341 8.76 33.73 14.89
C LEU A 341 8.28 35.19 14.89
N ASN A 342 7.41 35.55 13.95
CA ASN A 342 6.87 36.89 13.75
C ASN A 342 5.36 36.81 13.43
N PRO A 343 4.46 37.00 14.41
CA PRO A 343 3.01 36.81 14.23
C PRO A 343 2.38 37.68 13.12
N ASN A 344 2.97 38.84 12.84
CA ASN A 344 2.46 39.81 11.88
C ASN A 344 3.12 39.74 10.50
N GLU A 345 4.16 38.92 10.34
CA GLU A 345 4.92 38.84 9.09
C GLU A 345 4.45 37.66 8.23
N LYS A 346 4.27 37.90 6.93
CA LYS A 346 3.93 36.83 5.98
C LYS A 346 5.22 36.18 5.49
N PRO A 347 5.31 34.83 5.46
CA PRO A 347 6.49 34.15 4.96
C PRO A 347 6.84 34.59 3.54
N ALA A 348 8.14 34.72 3.26
CA ALA A 348 8.60 35.06 1.92
C ALA A 348 8.24 33.94 0.92
N LYS A 349 8.01 34.30 -0.35
CA LYS A 349 7.70 33.30 -1.40
C LYS A 349 8.79 32.22 -1.53
N SER A 350 10.05 32.58 -1.23
CA SER A 350 11.20 31.68 -1.23
C SER A 350 11.09 30.55 -0.21
N GLU A 351 10.39 30.76 0.91
CA GLU A 351 10.24 29.73 1.96
C GLU A 351 9.32 28.58 1.52
N PHE A 352 8.49 28.80 0.49
CA PHE A 352 7.64 27.76 -0.08
C PHE A 352 8.30 26.97 -1.21
N VAL A 353 9.55 27.28 -1.58
CA VAL A 353 10.27 26.57 -2.65
C VAL A 353 10.39 25.07 -2.39
N PRO A 354 10.72 24.60 -1.17
CA PRO A 354 10.76 23.16 -0.87
C PRO A 354 9.41 22.47 -1.14
N CYS A 355 8.32 23.05 -0.61
CA CYS A 355 6.97 22.54 -0.84
C CYS A 355 6.62 22.48 -2.34
N ALA A 356 7.01 23.50 -3.10
CA ALA A 356 6.73 23.56 -4.53
C ALA A 356 7.54 22.52 -5.33
N THR A 357 8.78 22.25 -4.91
CA THR A 357 9.62 21.20 -5.50
C THR A 357 9.05 19.82 -5.23
N GLU A 358 8.68 19.53 -3.97
CA GLU A 358 8.03 18.27 -3.59
C GLU A 358 6.72 18.07 -4.37
N TYR A 359 5.90 19.11 -4.49
CA TYR A 359 4.67 19.06 -5.28
C TYR A 359 4.93 18.71 -6.75
N LYS A 360 5.92 19.34 -7.38
CA LYS A 360 6.28 19.05 -8.78
C LYS A 360 6.76 17.61 -8.95
N THR A 361 7.60 17.13 -8.03
CA THR A 361 8.08 15.75 -8.04
C THR A 361 6.92 14.76 -7.86
N CYS A 362 6.00 15.03 -6.92
CA CYS A 362 4.81 14.22 -6.72
C CYS A 362 3.92 14.19 -7.97
N VAL A 363 3.64 15.35 -8.58
CA VAL A 363 2.82 15.43 -9.80
C VAL A 363 3.50 14.73 -10.98
N ALA A 364 4.84 14.78 -11.07
CA ALA A 364 5.57 14.07 -12.11
C ALA A 364 5.49 12.54 -11.93
N ALA A 365 5.51 12.05 -10.69
CA ALA A 365 5.33 10.62 -10.39
C ALA A 365 3.86 10.14 -10.53
N ALA A 366 2.90 11.06 -10.39
CA ALA A 366 1.47 10.77 -10.51
C ALA A 366 0.96 10.75 -11.97
N ARG A 367 1.77 11.18 -12.93
CA ARG A 367 1.49 11.14 -14.39
C ARG A 367 2.13 9.90 -14.99
#